data_AF-A0A8T8XAV7-F1
#
_entry.id   AF-A0A8T8XAV7-F1
#
_cell.length_a   1.000
_cell.length_b   1.000
_cell.length_c   1.000
_cell.angle_alpha   90.00
_cell.angle_beta   90.00
_cell.angle_gamma   90.00
#
_symmetry.space_group_name_H-M   'P 1'
#
loop_
_entity.id
_entity.type
_entity.pdbx_description
1 polymer ?
#
loop_
_entity_poly.entity_id
_entity_poly.type
_entity_poly.pdbx_seq_one_letter_code
_entity_poly.pdbx_strand_id
1 'polypeptide(L)'
;MTLFILTETSAGYALLKAKDKKLLKRDDLTTEAATAEGVSNLLKLKSFQKFDSAATALEEVAALVEGKVTPRLASLLDEVKDEKKVSLAVSDPKLGNAIGKLPGLSIELVADSSTTDIYRAIREHLPTLIPGLLPQDMSTMALGLSHSLARHKLKFSPDKIDTMIVQAIGLLDDLDKELNNYAMRVKEWYGWHFPELAKILNDNIAYARLVLKMGMRTNWETADLAEILPEEIEGAVKSAADRSMGTEISQEDLEHIQALAEQVVGFAEYRQQLAGYLTARMNAIAPNLTALVGDLVGARLIAHAGSLTNLSKSPASTLQILGAEKALFRALKTKHDTPKYGLIYHASLIGQATGKNKGKMARVLAAKASLGLRVDALAEWDDDATEEDKAALGTEARYNLERKLAAMEGKPLKPRGVAIAPNGTAQPQKFDLNEARRYNPDADALTGDEPPASVKKSKKDKKLVEEVEDEEMADAASDDEGDSSDEDSEEESSKKKKKSKDSELEKLAEQAGLNVKRYKRKLERGEIQFDAEGKPSSVSKKDIKKAKKDAKKASKGEEKKRKRSDDGEEVDTSDKKKKKKSKSKSDE
;
A
#
# COMPACT_ATOMS: atom_id res chain seq x y z
N MET A 1 16.58 62.65 -24.55
CA MET A 1 17.56 61.75 -23.89
C MET A 1 18.19 60.90 -24.99
N THR A 2 19.32 60.23 -24.78
CA THR A 2 19.64 59.04 -25.60
C THR A 2 18.72 57.91 -25.13
N LEU A 3 18.06 57.21 -26.06
CA LEU A 3 17.16 56.11 -25.74
C LEU A 3 17.88 54.79 -25.98
N PHE A 4 17.98 54.01 -24.92
CA PHE A 4 18.40 52.61 -24.95
C PHE A 4 17.20 51.70 -24.75
N ILE A 5 17.29 50.49 -25.31
CA ILE A 5 16.26 49.46 -25.18
C ILE A 5 16.97 48.19 -24.70
N LEU A 6 16.58 47.70 -23.54
CA LEU A 6 17.07 46.45 -22.99
C LEU A 6 16.21 45.30 -23.53
N THR A 7 16.80 44.40 -24.30
CA THR A 7 16.12 43.23 -24.87
C THR A 7 16.70 41.95 -24.28
N GLU A 8 15.85 41.19 -23.62
CA GLU A 8 16.13 39.86 -23.10
C GLU A 8 15.87 38.81 -24.19
N THR A 9 16.80 37.87 -24.36
CA THR A 9 16.70 36.79 -25.36
C THR A 9 17.15 35.46 -24.76
N SER A 10 16.77 34.34 -25.38
CA SER A 10 17.26 33.00 -24.98
C SER A 10 18.78 32.84 -25.08
N ALA A 11 19.46 33.71 -25.83
CA ALA A 11 20.90 33.66 -26.07
C ALA A 11 21.70 34.65 -25.23
N GLY A 12 21.06 35.62 -24.57
CA GLY A 12 21.75 36.69 -23.84
C GLY A 12 20.95 38.00 -23.73
N TYR A 13 21.60 39.02 -23.18
CA TYR A 13 21.08 40.39 -23.10
C TYR A 13 21.62 41.24 -24.27
N ALA A 14 20.72 41.94 -24.96
CA ALA A 14 21.06 42.89 -26.01
C ALA A 14 20.70 44.32 -25.58
N LEU A 15 21.65 45.25 -25.71
CA LEU A 15 21.42 46.67 -25.50
C LEU A 15 21.39 47.39 -26.85
N LEU A 16 20.20 47.83 -27.27
CA LEU A 16 19.97 48.51 -28.53
C LEU A 16 19.90 50.03 -28.30
N LYS A 17 20.61 50.81 -29.11
CA LYS A 17 20.57 52.28 -29.13
C LYS A 17 19.65 52.75 -30.23
N ALA A 18 18.62 53.53 -29.90
CA ALA A 18 17.83 54.22 -30.91
C ALA A 18 18.65 55.33 -31.56
N LYS A 19 18.59 55.45 -32.90
CA LYS A 19 19.22 56.58 -33.61
C LYS A 19 18.45 57.88 -33.38
N ASP A 20 17.12 57.78 -33.28
CA ASP A 20 16.22 58.91 -33.00
C ASP A 20 15.93 59.11 -31.50
N LYS A 21 16.12 60.35 -31.03
CA LYS A 21 15.87 60.76 -29.63
C LYS A 21 14.39 60.89 -29.25
N LYS A 22 13.47 60.70 -30.21
CA LYS A 22 12.00 60.80 -30.06
C LYS A 22 11.25 59.57 -30.60
N LEU A 23 11.93 58.44 -30.77
CA LEU A 23 11.40 57.22 -31.41
C LEU A 23 10.00 56.82 -30.88
N LEU A 24 9.82 56.82 -29.56
CA LEU A 24 8.57 56.47 -28.84
C LEU A 24 7.39 57.45 -29.06
N LYS A 25 7.57 58.53 -29.83
CA LYS A 25 6.56 59.56 -30.09
C LYS A 25 6.27 59.75 -31.59
N ARG A 26 6.65 58.78 -32.43
CA ARG A 26 6.34 58.78 -33.87
C ARG A 26 5.18 57.84 -34.13
N ASP A 27 4.14 58.33 -34.80
CA ASP A 27 2.98 57.52 -35.19
C ASP A 27 3.32 56.54 -36.34
N ASP A 28 4.31 56.88 -37.18
CA ASP A 28 4.80 56.06 -38.30
C ASP A 28 5.68 54.86 -37.87
N LEU A 29 5.88 54.66 -36.57
CA LEU A 29 6.85 53.69 -36.05
C LEU A 29 6.55 52.25 -36.49
N THR A 30 5.27 51.87 -36.56
CA THR A 30 4.83 50.53 -36.97
C THR A 30 4.98 50.27 -38.48
N THR A 31 4.94 51.30 -39.32
CA THR A 31 5.12 51.14 -40.78
C THR A 31 6.60 51.09 -41.15
N GLU A 32 7.44 51.93 -40.54
CA GLU A 32 8.90 51.86 -40.73
C GLU A 32 9.50 50.57 -40.14
N ALA A 33 9.02 50.12 -38.97
CA ALA A 33 9.54 48.92 -38.30
C ALA A 33 9.03 47.58 -38.87
N ALA A 34 8.21 47.60 -39.92
CA ALA A 34 7.70 46.37 -40.57
C ALA A 34 8.79 45.61 -41.36
N THR A 35 9.86 46.29 -41.79
CA THR A 35 10.95 45.69 -42.59
C THR A 35 12.25 45.59 -41.80
N ALA A 36 13.03 44.53 -42.03
CA ALA A 36 14.32 44.32 -41.36
C ALA A 36 15.31 45.49 -41.58
N GLU A 37 15.31 46.07 -42.78
CA GLU A 37 16.11 47.25 -43.11
C GLU A 37 15.63 48.49 -42.35
N GLY A 38 14.32 48.69 -42.23
CA GLY A 38 13.71 49.73 -41.40
C GLY A 38 14.12 49.63 -39.93
N VAL A 39 14.02 48.44 -39.32
CA VAL A 39 14.41 48.23 -37.91
C VAL A 39 15.92 48.46 -37.69
N SER A 40 16.78 48.00 -38.61
CA SER A 40 18.23 48.28 -38.59
C SER A 40 18.56 49.76 -38.86
N ASN A 41 17.68 50.48 -39.56
CA ASN A 41 17.76 51.92 -39.72
C ASN A 41 17.36 52.68 -38.45
N LEU A 42 16.37 52.22 -37.69
CA LEU A 42 15.92 52.85 -36.44
C LEU A 42 16.81 52.53 -35.23
N LEU A 43 17.29 51.29 -35.13
CA LEU A 43 18.02 50.76 -33.98
C LEU A 43 19.43 50.30 -34.38
N LYS A 44 20.41 50.52 -33.49
CA LYS A 44 21.77 49.98 -33.64
C LYS A 44 22.18 49.25 -32.37
N LEU A 45 22.72 48.04 -32.50
CA LEU A 45 23.32 47.32 -31.37
C LEU A 45 24.47 48.13 -30.76
N LYS A 46 24.42 48.39 -29.45
CA LYS A 46 25.53 48.96 -28.67
C LYS A 46 26.39 47.82 -28.11
N SER A 47 25.77 46.86 -27.44
CA SER A 47 26.43 45.70 -26.86
C SER A 47 25.49 44.50 -26.77
N PHE A 48 26.08 43.30 -26.77
CA PHE A 48 25.39 42.03 -26.61
C PHE A 48 26.22 41.13 -25.69
N GLN A 49 25.66 40.78 -24.54
CA GLN A 49 26.26 39.82 -23.62
C GLN A 49 25.58 38.47 -23.79
N LYS A 50 26.27 37.56 -24.48
CA LYS A 50 25.83 36.17 -24.69
C LYS A 50 25.89 35.37 -23.38
N PHE A 51 24.98 34.42 -23.20
CA PHE A 51 25.10 33.40 -22.16
C PHE A 51 26.07 32.30 -22.59
N ASP A 52 27.02 31.94 -21.72
CA ASP A 52 28.06 30.95 -22.03
C ASP A 52 27.57 29.51 -21.85
N SER A 53 26.61 29.30 -20.96
CA SER A 53 26.04 27.98 -20.66
C SER A 53 24.53 28.04 -20.40
N ALA A 54 23.86 26.89 -20.55
CA ALA A 54 22.45 26.74 -20.21
C ALA A 54 22.18 26.87 -18.70
N ALA A 55 23.17 26.58 -17.83
CA ALA A 55 23.05 26.75 -16.39
C ALA A 55 23.03 28.25 -16.01
N THR A 56 24.01 29.01 -16.49
CA THR A 56 24.04 30.47 -16.32
C THR A 56 22.80 31.13 -16.91
N ALA A 57 22.34 30.70 -18.10
CA ALA A 57 21.13 31.24 -18.71
C ALA A 57 19.87 30.96 -17.87
N LEU A 58 19.83 29.83 -17.15
CA LEU A 58 18.72 29.49 -16.26
C LEU A 58 18.71 30.34 -14.99
N GLU A 59 19.86 30.56 -14.36
CA GLU A 59 20.00 31.42 -13.18
C GLU A 59 19.59 32.87 -13.52
N GLU A 60 20.07 33.38 -14.66
CA GLU A 60 19.71 34.70 -15.18
C GLU A 60 18.19 34.81 -15.42
N VAL A 61 17.57 33.84 -16.10
CA VAL A 61 16.12 33.87 -16.36
C VAL A 61 15.28 33.64 -15.10
N ALA A 62 15.75 32.86 -14.12
CA ALA A 62 15.08 32.73 -12.83
C ALA A 62 15.03 34.07 -12.08
N ALA A 63 16.17 34.79 -12.05
CA ALA A 63 16.23 36.13 -11.46
C ALA A 63 15.34 37.15 -12.20
N LEU A 64 15.32 37.13 -13.54
CA LEU A 64 14.43 37.99 -14.34
C LEU A 64 12.94 37.74 -14.05
N VAL A 65 12.52 36.47 -13.91
CA VAL A 65 11.14 36.11 -13.55
C VAL A 65 10.74 36.65 -12.17
N GLU A 66 11.68 36.74 -11.24
CA GLU A 66 11.50 37.37 -9.93
C GLU A 66 11.65 38.91 -9.95
N GLY A 67 12.01 39.50 -11.10
CA GLY A 67 12.28 40.93 -11.26
C GLY A 67 13.57 41.40 -10.57
N LYS A 68 14.50 40.49 -10.28
CA LYS A 68 15.80 40.78 -9.65
C LYS A 68 16.85 41.13 -10.71
N VAL A 69 17.69 42.12 -10.41
CA VAL A 69 18.85 42.45 -11.25
C VAL A 69 20.01 41.52 -10.93
N THR A 70 20.56 40.88 -11.95
CA THR A 70 21.73 40.01 -11.85
C THR A 70 23.04 40.79 -12.00
N PRO A 71 24.18 40.23 -11.55
CA PRO A 71 25.50 40.84 -11.75
C PRO A 71 25.85 41.08 -13.23
N ARG A 72 25.42 40.21 -14.16
CA ARG A 72 25.59 40.42 -15.61
C ARG A 72 24.75 41.57 -16.13
N LEU A 73 23.48 41.64 -15.75
CA LEU A 73 22.61 42.75 -16.15
C LEU A 73 23.14 44.09 -15.60
N ALA A 74 23.67 44.10 -14.38
CA ALA A 74 24.38 45.26 -13.84
C ALA A 74 25.62 45.62 -14.66
N SER A 75 26.49 44.65 -15.01
CA SER A 75 27.69 44.93 -15.81
C SER A 75 27.40 45.41 -17.23
N LEU A 76 26.27 45.02 -17.82
CA LEU A 76 25.78 45.56 -19.10
C LEU A 76 25.32 47.02 -18.97
N LEU A 77 24.61 47.36 -17.90
CA LEU A 77 24.14 48.72 -17.66
C LEU A 77 25.27 49.69 -17.30
N ASP A 78 26.36 49.18 -16.72
CA ASP A 78 27.55 49.96 -16.42
C ASP A 78 28.19 50.62 -17.66
N GLU A 79 28.11 49.99 -18.84
CA GLU A 79 28.52 50.56 -20.14
C GLU A 79 27.73 51.81 -20.56
N VAL A 80 26.67 52.16 -19.82
CA VAL A 80 25.76 53.28 -20.10
C VAL A 80 25.97 54.44 -19.14
N LYS A 81 26.73 54.27 -18.04
CA LYS A 81 26.97 55.27 -16.98
C LYS A 81 27.56 56.59 -17.50
N ASP A 82 28.42 56.54 -18.52
CA ASP A 82 29.11 57.73 -19.04
C ASP A 82 28.24 58.63 -19.94
N GLU A 83 27.06 58.16 -20.38
CA GLU A 83 26.18 58.93 -21.26
C GLU A 83 25.28 59.90 -20.47
N LYS A 84 25.42 61.20 -20.71
CA LYS A 84 24.62 62.24 -20.04
C LYS A 84 23.16 62.24 -20.54
N LYS A 85 22.20 62.12 -19.60
CA LYS A 85 20.74 62.12 -19.83
C LYS A 85 20.28 60.94 -20.70
N VAL A 86 20.41 59.74 -20.13
CA VAL A 86 19.95 58.47 -20.69
C VAL A 86 18.51 58.16 -20.27
N SER A 87 17.74 57.63 -21.22
CA SER A 87 16.49 56.95 -20.96
C SER A 87 16.61 55.47 -21.37
N LEU A 88 16.05 54.56 -20.58
CA LEU A 88 16.08 53.12 -20.81
C LEU A 88 14.66 52.57 -20.91
N ALA A 89 14.32 52.02 -22.07
CA ALA A 89 13.12 51.22 -22.26
C ALA A 89 13.34 49.81 -21.70
N VAL A 90 12.39 49.33 -20.88
CA VAL A 90 12.36 48.00 -20.27
C VAL A 90 10.94 47.42 -20.42
N SER A 91 10.82 46.15 -20.84
CA SER A 91 9.50 45.55 -21.12
C SER A 91 8.68 45.20 -19.87
N ASP A 92 9.31 44.93 -18.72
CA ASP A 92 8.61 44.66 -17.45
C ASP A 92 8.82 45.83 -16.46
N PRO A 93 7.74 46.49 -16.01
CA PRO A 93 7.81 47.52 -14.97
C PRO A 93 8.46 47.07 -13.65
N LYS A 94 8.36 45.78 -13.27
CA LYS A 94 9.01 45.25 -12.06
C LYS A 94 10.53 45.27 -12.18
N LEU A 95 11.05 44.77 -13.30
CA LEU A 95 12.48 44.80 -13.59
C LEU A 95 12.98 46.24 -13.75
N GLY A 96 12.20 47.10 -14.41
CA GLY A 96 12.48 48.53 -14.47
C GLY A 96 12.64 49.16 -13.08
N ASN A 97 11.69 48.92 -12.17
CA ASN A 97 11.75 49.38 -10.78
C ASN A 97 12.94 48.81 -9.98
N ALA A 98 13.42 47.61 -10.32
CA ALA A 98 14.63 47.03 -9.71
C ALA A 98 15.90 47.67 -10.25
N ILE A 99 15.98 47.90 -11.57
CA ILE A 99 17.08 48.63 -12.22
C ILE A 99 17.19 50.07 -11.67
N GLY A 100 16.06 50.74 -11.45
CA GLY A 100 16.02 52.11 -10.91
C GLY A 100 16.52 52.26 -9.47
N LYS A 101 16.72 51.14 -8.76
CA LYS A 101 17.30 51.11 -7.41
C LYS A 101 18.82 50.87 -7.41
N LEU A 102 19.45 50.65 -8.57
CA LEU A 102 20.88 50.40 -8.67
C LEU A 102 21.70 51.67 -8.33
N PRO A 103 22.71 51.57 -7.46
CA PRO A 103 23.55 52.71 -7.12
C PRO A 103 24.42 53.14 -8.31
N GLY A 104 24.46 54.45 -8.58
CA GLY A 104 25.35 55.04 -9.59
C GLY A 104 24.81 55.08 -11.02
N LEU A 105 23.53 54.79 -11.26
CA LEU A 105 22.87 54.87 -12.57
C LEU A 105 21.75 55.90 -12.58
N SER A 106 22.01 57.11 -13.09
CA SER A 106 20.99 58.16 -13.26
C SER A 106 20.23 57.98 -14.59
N ILE A 107 19.38 56.97 -14.66
CA ILE A 107 18.62 56.58 -15.86
C ILE A 107 17.12 56.92 -15.70
N GLU A 108 16.53 57.55 -16.72
CA GLU A 108 15.07 57.70 -16.83
C GLU A 108 14.44 56.44 -17.43
N LEU A 109 13.79 55.64 -16.58
CA LEU A 109 13.15 54.39 -16.98
C LEU A 109 11.81 54.61 -17.68
N VAL A 110 11.59 53.85 -18.75
CA VAL A 110 10.38 53.89 -19.58
C VAL A 110 9.87 52.46 -19.74
N ALA A 111 8.75 52.15 -19.08
CA ALA A 111 8.14 50.82 -19.07
C ALA A 111 6.62 50.93 -19.29
N ASP A 112 6.24 51.73 -20.29
CA ASP A 112 4.86 52.00 -20.69
C ASP A 112 4.52 51.32 -22.02
N SER A 113 3.23 51.37 -22.39
CA SER A 113 2.72 50.74 -23.61
C SER A 113 3.30 51.30 -24.91
N SER A 114 3.91 52.50 -24.92
CA SER A 114 4.59 53.00 -26.14
C SER A 114 5.80 52.16 -26.57
N THR A 115 6.34 51.33 -25.67
CA THR A 115 7.48 50.45 -25.97
C THR A 115 7.11 49.14 -26.66
N THR A 116 5.85 48.70 -26.63
CA THR A 116 5.47 47.32 -27.03
C THR A 116 5.69 47.05 -28.51
N ASP A 117 5.42 48.03 -29.37
CA ASP A 117 5.57 47.89 -30.82
C ASP A 117 7.04 47.79 -31.22
N ILE A 118 7.93 48.47 -30.49
CA ILE A 118 9.38 48.35 -30.68
C ILE A 118 9.85 46.96 -30.24
N TYR A 119 9.40 46.47 -29.07
CA TYR A 119 9.73 45.12 -28.63
C TYR A 119 9.21 44.04 -29.59
N ARG A 120 8.06 44.25 -30.22
CA ARG A 120 7.53 43.37 -31.27
C ARG A 120 8.44 43.36 -32.50
N ALA A 121 8.79 44.54 -33.04
CA ALA A 121 9.67 44.66 -34.20
C ALA A 121 11.08 44.10 -33.94
N ILE A 122 11.63 44.34 -32.74
CA ILE A 122 12.92 43.76 -32.31
C ILE A 122 12.86 42.24 -32.28
N ARG A 123 11.76 41.64 -31.80
CA ARG A 123 11.61 40.17 -31.73
C ARG A 123 11.40 39.54 -33.10
N GLU A 124 10.68 40.21 -33.99
CA GLU A 124 10.45 39.76 -35.36
C GLU A 124 11.73 39.77 -36.20
N HIS A 125 12.53 40.84 -36.08
CA HIS A 125 13.79 41.03 -36.83
C HIS A 125 15.05 40.78 -35.98
N LEU A 126 14.96 39.97 -34.91
CA LEU A 126 16.06 39.79 -33.96
C LEU A 126 17.35 39.23 -34.57
N PRO A 127 17.32 38.24 -35.49
CA PRO A 127 18.53 37.71 -36.12
C PRO A 127 19.27 38.71 -37.02
N THR A 128 18.60 39.76 -37.51
CA THR A 128 19.25 40.81 -38.33
C THR A 128 19.86 41.92 -37.47
N LEU A 129 19.37 42.10 -36.24
CA LEU A 129 19.88 43.06 -35.26
C LEU A 129 21.14 42.60 -34.53
N ILE A 130 21.37 41.28 -34.40
CA ILE A 130 22.52 40.70 -33.68
C ILE A 130 23.42 39.94 -34.66
N PRO A 131 24.57 40.52 -35.07
CA PRO A 131 25.50 39.86 -35.98
C PRO A 131 26.00 38.52 -35.42
N GLY A 132 25.98 37.48 -36.25
CA GLY A 132 26.47 36.15 -35.89
C GLY A 132 25.49 35.28 -35.10
N LEU A 133 24.23 35.70 -34.93
CA LEU A 133 23.19 34.88 -34.30
C LEU A 133 22.26 34.26 -35.37
N LEU A 134 22.46 32.99 -35.70
CA LEU A 134 21.61 32.31 -36.69
C LEU A 134 20.21 32.02 -36.12
N PRO A 135 19.13 32.05 -36.92
CA PRO A 135 17.79 31.70 -36.46
C PRO A 135 17.66 30.28 -35.87
N GLN A 136 18.47 29.33 -36.36
CA GLN A 136 18.53 27.96 -35.85
C GLN A 136 19.22 27.86 -34.48
N ASP A 137 20.24 28.69 -34.23
CA ASP A 137 20.91 28.74 -32.94
C ASP A 137 19.98 29.34 -31.87
N MET A 138 19.17 30.34 -32.23
CA MET A 138 18.19 30.95 -31.33
C MET A 138 17.09 29.97 -30.92
N SER A 139 16.58 29.16 -31.86
CA SER A 139 15.53 28.17 -31.57
C SER A 139 16.05 27.01 -30.72
N THR A 140 17.28 26.53 -30.97
CA THR A 140 17.92 25.50 -30.14
C THR A 140 18.26 26.01 -28.74
N MET A 141 18.77 27.24 -28.60
CA MET A 141 18.96 27.88 -27.28
C MET A 141 17.62 28.08 -26.54
N ALA A 142 16.56 28.50 -27.23
CA ALA A 142 15.22 28.63 -26.61
C ALA A 142 14.65 27.27 -26.16
N LEU A 143 14.85 26.20 -26.93
CA LEU A 143 14.47 24.84 -26.54
C LEU A 143 15.28 24.36 -25.32
N GLY A 144 16.59 24.56 -25.32
CA GLY A 144 17.47 24.18 -24.20
C GLY A 144 17.11 24.92 -22.90
N LEU A 145 16.86 26.23 -22.98
CA LEU A 145 16.46 27.05 -21.84
C LEU A 145 15.06 26.68 -21.34
N SER A 146 14.07 26.52 -22.22
CA SER A 146 12.71 26.15 -21.82
C SER A 146 12.66 24.76 -21.18
N HIS A 147 13.37 23.77 -21.72
CA HIS A 147 13.55 22.47 -21.06
C HIS A 147 14.22 22.58 -19.69
N SER A 148 15.24 23.43 -19.56
CA SER A 148 15.97 23.59 -18.29
C SER A 148 15.11 24.28 -17.24
N LEU A 149 14.39 25.35 -17.60
CA LEU A 149 13.47 26.06 -16.71
C LEU A 149 12.26 25.20 -16.32
N ALA A 150 11.72 24.42 -17.26
CA ALA A 150 10.69 23.42 -16.95
C ALA A 150 11.21 22.33 -16.00
N ARG A 151 12.44 21.84 -16.20
CA ARG A 151 13.10 20.90 -15.26
C ARG A 151 13.37 21.52 -13.89
N HIS A 152 13.72 22.79 -13.82
CA HIS A 152 13.88 23.50 -12.54
C HIS A 152 12.55 23.52 -11.80
N LYS A 153 11.48 24.05 -12.42
CA LYS A 153 10.14 24.04 -11.82
C LYS A 153 9.63 22.63 -11.47
N LEU A 154 9.94 21.62 -12.28
CA LEU A 154 9.58 20.22 -11.99
C LEU A 154 10.45 19.54 -10.93
N LYS A 155 11.70 19.96 -10.71
CA LYS A 155 12.53 19.49 -9.58
C LYS A 155 11.98 19.97 -8.24
N PHE A 156 11.34 21.14 -8.22
CA PHE A 156 10.60 21.67 -7.07
C PHE A 156 9.15 21.16 -6.98
N SER A 157 8.68 20.34 -7.93
CA SER A 157 7.37 19.65 -7.83
C SER A 157 7.58 18.28 -7.16
N PRO A 158 7.12 18.07 -5.91
CA PRO A 158 7.26 16.79 -5.23
C PRO A 158 6.41 15.67 -5.87
N ASP A 159 5.43 16.04 -6.69
CA ASP A 159 4.37 15.19 -7.27
C ASP A 159 4.84 14.02 -8.14
N LYS A 160 6.13 13.94 -8.49
CA LYS A 160 6.70 12.88 -9.36
C LYS A 160 7.73 11.99 -8.68
N ILE A 161 8.11 12.28 -7.44
CA ILE A 161 9.12 11.48 -6.71
C ILE A 161 8.53 10.11 -6.30
N ASP A 162 7.20 10.04 -6.13
CA ASP A 162 6.44 8.81 -5.85
C ASP A 162 6.63 7.69 -6.89
N THR A 163 6.89 8.03 -8.15
CA THR A 163 7.20 7.06 -9.22
C THR A 163 8.39 6.15 -8.87
N MET A 164 9.37 6.66 -8.13
CA MET A 164 10.53 5.88 -7.67
C MET A 164 10.15 4.85 -6.61
N ILE A 165 9.17 5.14 -5.75
CA ILE A 165 8.63 4.18 -4.77
C ILE A 165 8.01 2.99 -5.50
N VAL A 166 7.21 3.25 -6.55
CA VAL A 166 6.53 2.21 -7.34
C VAL A 166 7.53 1.25 -7.98
N GLN A 167 8.63 1.77 -8.53
CA GLN A 167 9.71 0.94 -9.10
C GLN A 167 10.47 0.17 -8.01
N ALA A 168 10.78 0.81 -6.89
CA ALA A 168 11.55 0.19 -5.80
C ALA A 168 10.79 -0.98 -5.13
N ILE A 169 9.48 -0.86 -4.90
CA ILE A 169 8.68 -1.97 -4.33
C ILE A 169 8.44 -3.09 -5.34
N GLY A 170 8.27 -2.78 -6.63
CA GLY A 170 8.21 -3.80 -7.68
C GLY A 170 9.50 -4.63 -7.75
N LEU A 171 10.66 -3.94 -7.76
CA LEU A 171 11.96 -4.60 -7.70
C LEU A 171 12.17 -5.41 -6.41
N LEU A 172 11.67 -4.95 -5.26
CA LEU A 172 11.75 -5.69 -4.00
C LEU A 172 10.93 -7.00 -4.06
N ASP A 173 9.70 -6.95 -4.57
CA ASP A 173 8.83 -8.12 -4.70
C ASP A 173 9.37 -9.12 -5.76
N ASP A 174 10.00 -8.63 -6.84
CA ASP A 174 10.70 -9.48 -7.83
C ASP A 174 11.99 -10.11 -7.26
N LEU A 175 12.80 -9.34 -6.52
CA LEU A 175 13.99 -9.85 -5.83
C LEU A 175 13.63 -10.94 -4.80
N ASP A 176 12.55 -10.78 -4.02
CA ASP A 176 12.09 -11.80 -3.07
C ASP A 176 11.78 -13.13 -3.77
N LYS A 177 11.18 -13.08 -4.97
CA LYS A 177 10.85 -14.26 -5.77
C LYS A 177 12.10 -14.91 -6.35
N GLU A 178 12.99 -14.15 -6.98
CA GLU A 178 14.18 -14.72 -7.62
C GLU A 178 15.25 -15.15 -6.61
N LEU A 179 15.41 -14.46 -5.48
CA LEU A 179 16.25 -14.90 -4.36
C LEU A 179 15.81 -16.29 -3.88
N ASN A 180 14.50 -16.51 -3.71
CA ASN A 180 13.99 -17.83 -3.33
C ASN A 180 14.23 -18.89 -4.42
N ASN A 181 14.06 -18.55 -5.71
CA ASN A 181 14.36 -19.47 -6.82
C ASN A 181 15.84 -19.88 -6.83
N TYR A 182 16.77 -18.91 -6.73
CA TYR A 182 18.20 -19.17 -6.71
C TYR A 182 18.64 -19.91 -5.45
N ALA A 183 18.10 -19.57 -4.28
CA ALA A 183 18.42 -20.29 -3.04
C ALA A 183 17.94 -21.75 -3.07
N MET A 184 16.74 -22.02 -3.60
CA MET A 184 16.29 -23.40 -3.81
C MET A 184 17.19 -24.13 -4.80
N ARG A 185 17.69 -23.46 -5.85
CA ARG A 185 18.66 -24.05 -6.79
C ARG A 185 20.01 -24.35 -6.13
N VAL A 186 20.52 -23.49 -5.25
CA VAL A 186 21.74 -23.76 -4.44
C VAL A 186 21.51 -24.96 -3.51
N LYS A 187 20.33 -25.08 -2.88
CA LYS A 187 19.97 -26.25 -2.06
C LYS A 187 19.90 -27.55 -2.86
N GLU A 188 19.28 -27.53 -4.05
CA GLU A 188 19.22 -28.68 -4.95
C GLU A 188 20.61 -29.09 -5.48
N TRP A 189 21.47 -28.12 -5.82
CA TRP A 189 22.77 -28.38 -6.43
C TRP A 189 23.80 -28.87 -5.41
N TYR A 190 23.98 -28.16 -4.29
CA TYR A 190 24.87 -28.61 -3.20
C TYR A 190 24.31 -29.84 -2.47
N GLY A 191 23.00 -30.08 -2.54
CA GLY A 191 22.35 -31.26 -1.97
C GLY A 191 22.83 -32.60 -2.55
N TRP A 192 23.48 -32.61 -3.72
CA TRP A 192 24.20 -33.81 -4.20
C TRP A 192 25.42 -34.14 -3.34
N HIS A 193 26.14 -33.10 -2.89
CA HIS A 193 27.33 -33.24 -2.06
C HIS A 193 27.01 -33.43 -0.58
N PHE A 194 25.98 -32.73 -0.05
CA PHE A 194 25.58 -32.76 1.35
C PHE A 194 24.05 -32.65 1.52
N PRO A 195 23.28 -33.73 1.29
CA PRO A 195 21.81 -33.69 1.29
C PRO A 195 21.20 -33.43 2.68
N GLU A 196 21.86 -33.83 3.77
CA GLU A 196 21.35 -33.66 5.14
C GLU A 196 21.30 -32.18 5.56
N LEU A 197 22.21 -31.35 5.04
CA LEU A 197 22.27 -29.91 5.34
C LEU A 197 20.94 -29.19 5.05
N ALA A 198 20.27 -29.54 3.95
CA ALA A 198 19.00 -28.93 3.55
C ALA A 198 17.82 -29.30 4.46
N LYS A 199 17.94 -30.36 5.27
CA LYS A 199 16.97 -30.71 6.34
C LYS A 199 17.27 -30.02 7.66
N ILE A 200 18.55 -29.76 7.96
CA ILE A 200 18.98 -29.09 9.19
C ILE A 200 18.76 -27.57 9.07
N LEU A 201 19.11 -26.98 7.92
CA LEU A 201 19.00 -25.55 7.67
C LEU A 201 17.79 -25.18 6.81
N ASN A 202 16.73 -24.74 7.48
CA ASN A 202 15.55 -24.17 6.82
C ASN A 202 15.86 -22.81 6.18
N ASP A 203 16.67 -21.95 6.81
CA ASP A 203 17.03 -20.66 6.22
C ASP A 203 17.85 -20.84 4.92
N ASN A 204 17.51 -20.04 3.94
CA ASN A 204 18.08 -20.02 2.61
C ASN A 204 19.38 -19.21 2.56
N ILE A 205 19.46 -18.12 3.33
CA ILE A 205 20.62 -17.21 3.31
C ILE A 205 21.76 -17.80 4.16
N ALA A 206 21.47 -18.32 5.36
CA ALA A 206 22.44 -19.07 6.15
C ALA A 206 22.99 -20.30 5.41
N TYR A 207 22.15 -21.01 4.64
CA TYR A 207 22.60 -22.12 3.80
C TYR A 207 23.64 -21.67 2.76
N ALA A 208 23.37 -20.59 2.01
CA ALA A 208 24.33 -20.05 1.04
C ALA A 208 25.64 -19.60 1.70
N ARG A 209 25.57 -18.90 2.84
CA ARG A 209 26.75 -18.48 3.62
C ARG A 209 27.57 -19.68 4.12
N LEU A 210 26.92 -20.76 4.55
CA LEU A 210 27.62 -21.97 5.00
C LEU A 210 28.33 -22.67 3.83
N VAL A 211 27.71 -22.76 2.65
CA VAL A 211 28.34 -23.32 1.44
C VAL A 211 29.62 -22.56 1.07
N LEU A 212 29.62 -21.23 1.24
CA LEU A 212 30.82 -20.39 1.04
C LEU A 212 31.93 -20.66 2.06
N LYS A 213 31.60 -20.76 3.36
CA LYS A 213 32.60 -20.98 4.44
C LYS A 213 33.11 -22.43 4.51
N MET A 214 32.23 -23.41 4.33
CA MET A 214 32.55 -24.83 4.51
C MET A 214 33.18 -25.44 3.25
N GLY A 215 32.68 -25.08 2.06
CA GLY A 215 33.14 -25.67 0.80
C GLY A 215 32.86 -27.17 0.71
N MET A 216 33.91 -27.99 0.69
CA MET A 216 33.79 -29.45 0.73
C MET A 216 33.50 -29.97 2.15
N ARG A 217 32.74 -31.07 2.24
CA ARG A 217 32.49 -31.77 3.51
C ARG A 217 33.77 -32.13 4.26
N THR A 218 34.88 -32.44 3.58
CA THR A 218 36.17 -32.75 4.22
C THR A 218 36.69 -31.66 5.17
N ASN A 219 36.27 -30.41 4.97
CA ASN A 219 36.73 -29.27 5.77
C ASN A 219 35.87 -29.04 7.02
N TRP A 220 35.00 -30.00 7.39
CA TRP A 220 34.04 -29.87 8.49
C TRP A 220 34.69 -29.65 9.87
N GLU A 221 35.89 -30.17 10.11
CA GLU A 221 36.64 -29.95 11.37
C GLU A 221 37.28 -28.55 11.42
N THR A 222 37.74 -28.06 10.26
CA THR A 222 38.50 -26.80 10.14
C THR A 222 37.63 -25.56 9.95
N ALA A 223 36.37 -25.73 9.53
CA ALA A 223 35.45 -24.63 9.32
C ALA A 223 34.88 -24.10 10.65
N ASP A 224 35.11 -22.81 10.91
CA ASP A 224 34.39 -22.04 11.92
C ASP A 224 33.05 -21.56 11.32
N LEU A 225 31.95 -21.93 11.97
CA LEU A 225 30.59 -21.63 11.54
C LEU A 225 29.83 -20.75 12.54
N ALA A 226 30.46 -20.34 13.65
CA ALA A 226 29.83 -19.59 14.75
C ALA A 226 29.34 -18.19 14.31
N GLU A 227 29.92 -17.61 13.26
CA GLU A 227 29.44 -16.35 12.64
C GLU A 227 28.08 -16.49 11.94
N ILE A 228 27.68 -17.71 11.56
CA ILE A 228 26.50 -17.96 10.70
C ILE A 228 25.40 -18.71 11.47
N LEU A 229 25.77 -19.63 12.35
CA LEU A 229 24.84 -20.54 13.03
C LEU A 229 25.03 -20.55 14.55
N PRO A 230 23.95 -20.76 15.33
CA PRO A 230 24.06 -21.13 16.74
C PRO A 230 24.76 -22.48 16.93
N GLU A 231 25.50 -22.62 18.03
CA GLU A 231 26.31 -23.79 18.39
C GLU A 231 25.54 -25.12 18.35
N GLU A 232 24.27 -25.14 18.78
CA GLU A 232 23.39 -26.32 18.71
C GLU A 232 23.20 -26.83 17.27
N ILE A 233 23.06 -25.92 16.32
CA ILE A 233 22.84 -26.24 14.89
C ILE A 233 24.19 -26.58 14.24
N GLU A 234 25.26 -25.87 14.60
CA GLU A 234 26.62 -26.17 14.14
C GLU A 234 27.04 -27.60 14.49
N GLY A 235 26.85 -28.03 15.74
CA GLY A 235 27.15 -29.39 16.18
C GLY A 235 26.36 -30.44 15.40
N ALA A 236 25.08 -30.17 15.12
CA ALA A 236 24.26 -31.03 14.27
C ALA A 236 24.81 -31.11 12.84
N VAL A 237 25.18 -29.98 12.22
CA VAL A 237 25.78 -29.94 10.87
C VAL A 237 27.12 -30.68 10.82
N LYS A 238 28.01 -30.48 11.78
CA LYS A 238 29.32 -31.18 11.84
C LYS A 238 29.13 -32.70 11.99
N SER A 239 28.22 -33.13 12.88
CA SER A 239 27.89 -34.56 13.03
C SER A 239 27.21 -35.19 11.80
N ALA A 240 26.48 -34.38 11.02
CA ALA A 240 25.87 -34.82 9.77
C ALA A 240 26.88 -34.87 8.62
N ALA A 241 27.89 -34.00 8.61
CA ALA A 241 28.94 -33.99 7.58
C ALA A 241 29.81 -35.26 7.61
N ASP A 242 30.24 -35.66 8.81
CA ASP A 242 30.96 -36.92 9.11
C ASP A 242 30.21 -38.16 8.58
N ARG A 243 28.88 -38.17 8.72
CA ARG A 243 28.02 -39.33 8.39
C ARG A 243 27.19 -39.17 7.11
N SER A 244 27.47 -38.14 6.31
CA SER A 244 26.63 -37.76 5.17
C SER A 244 26.70 -38.80 4.06
N MET A 245 25.54 -39.11 3.47
CA MET A 245 25.41 -40.04 2.34
C MET A 245 25.61 -39.36 0.97
N GLY A 246 25.99 -38.08 0.94
CA GLY A 246 26.25 -37.33 -0.30
C GLY A 246 27.44 -37.87 -1.10
N THR A 247 27.51 -37.53 -2.38
CA THR A 247 28.65 -37.90 -3.24
C THR A 247 29.81 -36.92 -3.04
N GLU A 248 31.02 -37.33 -3.40
CA GLU A 248 32.13 -36.38 -3.61
C GLU A 248 31.89 -35.61 -4.92
N ILE A 249 32.35 -34.36 -4.98
CA ILE A 249 32.21 -33.47 -6.15
C ILE A 249 33.59 -32.96 -6.57
N SER A 250 33.73 -32.51 -7.81
CA SER A 250 34.98 -31.90 -8.26
C SER A 250 35.16 -30.49 -7.69
N GLN A 251 36.40 -30.01 -7.65
CA GLN A 251 36.72 -28.65 -7.25
C GLN A 251 36.11 -27.62 -8.23
N GLU A 252 36.07 -27.92 -9.53
CA GLU A 252 35.47 -27.07 -10.57
C GLU A 252 33.95 -26.92 -10.37
N ASP A 253 33.25 -28.02 -10.03
CA ASP A 253 31.83 -27.98 -9.68
C ASP A 253 31.58 -27.15 -8.41
N LEU A 254 32.44 -27.30 -7.40
CA LEU A 254 32.32 -26.55 -6.14
C LEU A 254 32.49 -25.05 -6.36
N GLU A 255 33.45 -24.62 -7.17
CA GLU A 255 33.67 -23.21 -7.50
C GLU A 255 32.43 -22.58 -8.16
N HIS A 256 31.76 -23.30 -9.04
CA HIS A 256 30.50 -22.85 -9.64
C HIS A 256 29.33 -22.80 -8.64
N ILE A 257 29.25 -23.76 -7.72
CA ILE A 257 28.24 -23.74 -6.64
C ILE A 257 28.50 -22.57 -5.67
N GLN A 258 29.76 -22.31 -5.32
CA GLN A 258 30.16 -21.20 -4.47
C GLN A 258 29.90 -19.85 -5.14
N ALA A 259 30.21 -19.69 -6.43
CA ALA A 259 29.87 -18.48 -7.18
C ALA A 259 28.36 -18.21 -7.17
N LEU A 260 27.50 -19.23 -7.32
CA LEU A 260 26.05 -19.05 -7.20
C LEU A 260 25.62 -18.68 -5.78
N ALA A 261 26.24 -19.28 -4.75
CA ALA A 261 25.98 -18.96 -3.35
C ALA A 261 26.38 -17.50 -3.01
N GLU A 262 27.51 -17.01 -3.56
CA GLU A 262 27.96 -15.62 -3.43
C GLU A 262 26.94 -14.66 -4.06
N GLN A 263 26.43 -14.95 -5.27
CA GLN A 263 25.38 -14.15 -5.89
C GLN A 263 24.09 -14.12 -5.05
N VAL A 264 23.70 -15.24 -4.43
CA VAL A 264 22.52 -15.28 -3.53
C VAL A 264 22.73 -14.41 -2.29
N VAL A 265 23.94 -14.40 -1.70
CA VAL A 265 24.27 -13.52 -0.56
C VAL A 265 24.28 -12.05 -0.99
N GLY A 266 24.90 -11.73 -2.13
CA GLY A 266 24.89 -10.37 -2.71
C GLY A 266 23.48 -9.85 -3.01
N PHE A 267 22.58 -10.70 -3.54
CA PHE A 267 21.17 -10.34 -3.72
C PHE A 267 20.44 -10.11 -2.38
N ALA A 268 20.74 -10.90 -1.34
CA ALA A 268 20.16 -10.70 -0.01
C ALA A 268 20.60 -9.37 0.62
N GLU A 269 21.88 -8.99 0.46
CA GLU A 269 22.43 -7.72 0.92
C GLU A 269 21.86 -6.53 0.13
N TYR A 270 21.81 -6.62 -1.20
CA TYR A 270 21.19 -5.59 -2.04
C TYR A 270 19.69 -5.42 -1.71
N ARG A 271 18.96 -6.50 -1.45
CA ARG A 271 17.58 -6.45 -0.97
C ARG A 271 17.45 -5.70 0.36
N GLN A 272 18.37 -5.91 1.30
CA GLN A 272 18.38 -5.18 2.58
C GLN A 272 18.68 -3.68 2.37
N GLN A 273 19.62 -3.34 1.49
CA GLN A 273 19.92 -1.95 1.12
C GLN A 273 18.70 -1.29 0.43
N LEU A 274 18.03 -1.99 -0.48
CA LEU A 274 16.84 -1.51 -1.18
C LEU A 274 15.66 -1.29 -0.22
N ALA A 275 15.50 -2.17 0.78
CA ALA A 275 14.50 -1.99 1.83
C ALA A 275 14.80 -0.72 2.68
N GLY A 276 16.05 -0.51 3.08
CA GLY A 276 16.46 0.71 3.79
C GLY A 276 16.26 1.98 2.97
N TYR A 277 16.58 1.94 1.67
CA TYR A 277 16.29 3.01 0.72
C TYR A 277 14.78 3.31 0.62
N LEU A 278 13.94 2.26 0.54
CA LEU A 278 12.49 2.40 0.48
C LEU A 278 11.92 3.02 1.77
N THR A 279 12.40 2.61 2.95
CA THR A 279 12.05 3.23 4.24
C THR A 279 12.43 4.72 4.26
N ALA A 280 13.65 5.08 3.87
CA ALA A 280 14.08 6.48 3.83
C ALA A 280 13.23 7.32 2.86
N ARG A 281 12.92 6.79 1.67
CA ARG A 281 12.05 7.46 0.69
C ARG A 281 10.60 7.58 1.13
N MET A 282 10.05 6.57 1.81
CA MET A 282 8.67 6.62 2.27
C MET A 282 8.48 7.65 3.38
N ASN A 283 9.41 7.74 4.34
CA ASN A 283 9.36 8.77 5.38
C ASN A 283 9.40 10.19 4.79
N ALA A 284 10.26 10.43 3.78
CA ALA A 284 10.37 11.73 3.13
C ALA A 284 9.19 12.12 2.20
N ILE A 285 8.34 11.18 1.79
CA ILE A 285 7.24 11.41 0.82
C ILE A 285 5.86 11.28 1.47
N ALA A 286 5.69 10.35 2.41
CA ALA A 286 4.42 10.08 3.07
C ALA A 286 4.61 9.72 4.55
N PRO A 287 5.07 10.67 5.39
CA PRO A 287 5.35 10.42 6.80
C PRO A 287 4.09 10.04 7.60
N ASN A 288 2.92 10.63 7.32
CA ASN A 288 1.69 10.29 8.05
C ASN A 288 1.18 8.89 7.70
N LEU A 289 1.23 8.51 6.41
CA LEU A 289 0.91 7.15 5.99
C LEU A 289 1.88 6.14 6.63
N THR A 290 3.17 6.45 6.63
CA THR A 290 4.23 5.63 7.25
C THR A 290 3.96 5.37 8.71
N ALA A 291 3.71 6.43 9.50
CA ALA A 291 3.39 6.32 10.92
C ALA A 291 2.16 5.43 11.19
N LEU A 292 1.21 5.34 10.26
CA LEU A 292 -0.04 4.60 10.43
C LEU A 292 0.02 3.13 9.96
N VAL A 293 0.56 2.84 8.77
CA VAL A 293 0.56 1.48 8.19
C VAL A 293 1.94 0.83 8.07
N GLY A 294 3.03 1.62 8.15
CA GLY A 294 4.41 1.17 7.95
C GLY A 294 4.85 1.14 6.47
N ASP A 295 6.16 1.32 6.25
CA ASP A 295 6.77 1.61 4.94
C ASP A 295 6.35 0.62 3.83
N LEU A 296 6.51 -0.68 4.07
CA LEU A 296 6.24 -1.73 3.09
C LEU A 296 4.77 -1.82 2.70
N VAL A 297 3.85 -1.54 3.64
CA VAL A 297 2.42 -1.53 3.35
C VAL A 297 2.05 -0.24 2.62
N GLY A 298 2.59 0.90 3.04
CA GLY A 298 2.45 2.18 2.34
C GLY A 298 2.92 2.11 0.88
N ALA A 299 4.10 1.54 0.64
CA ALA A 299 4.67 1.34 -0.69
C ALA A 299 3.76 0.49 -1.60
N ARG A 300 3.26 -0.65 -1.09
CA ARG A 300 2.34 -1.50 -1.86
C ARG A 300 0.98 -0.83 -2.14
N LEU A 301 0.48 0.01 -1.23
CA LEU A 301 -0.74 0.80 -1.48
C LEU A 301 -0.51 1.84 -2.59
N ILE A 302 0.61 2.58 -2.54
CA ILE A 302 0.97 3.58 -3.57
C ILE A 302 1.17 2.90 -4.92
N ALA A 303 1.91 1.79 -4.97
CA ALA A 303 2.16 1.04 -6.21
C ALA A 303 0.88 0.46 -6.83
N HIS A 304 -0.06 -0.04 -6.02
CA HIS A 304 -1.34 -0.54 -6.53
C HIS A 304 -2.22 0.58 -7.12
N ALA A 305 -2.19 1.78 -6.53
CA ALA A 305 -2.86 2.96 -7.10
C ALA A 305 -2.05 3.67 -8.21
N GLY A 306 -0.78 3.33 -8.41
CA GLY A 306 0.14 3.89 -9.40
C GLY A 306 0.76 5.26 -9.06
N SER A 307 0.15 6.04 -8.16
CA SER A 307 0.68 7.32 -7.66
C SER A 307 0.06 7.68 -6.31
N LEU A 308 0.80 8.41 -5.47
CA LEU A 308 0.35 8.96 -4.19
C LEU A 308 -0.91 9.84 -4.36
N THR A 309 -0.93 10.69 -5.39
CA THR A 309 -2.06 11.59 -5.69
C THR A 309 -3.30 10.85 -6.22
N ASN A 310 -3.14 9.63 -6.77
CA ASN A 310 -4.27 8.79 -7.16
C ASN A 310 -4.82 8.01 -5.95
N LEU A 311 -3.93 7.57 -5.05
CA LEU A 311 -4.32 6.95 -3.80
C LEU A 311 -5.09 7.94 -2.90
N SER A 312 -4.67 9.21 -2.80
CA SER A 312 -5.31 10.23 -1.94
C SER A 312 -6.75 10.57 -2.38
N LYS A 313 -7.04 10.51 -3.68
CA LYS A 313 -8.39 10.64 -4.27
C LYS A 313 -9.31 9.49 -3.90
N SER A 314 -8.76 8.32 -3.58
CA SER A 314 -9.56 7.15 -3.19
C SER A 314 -10.24 7.37 -1.84
N PRO A 315 -11.46 6.84 -1.62
CA PRO A 315 -12.10 6.87 -0.31
C PRO A 315 -11.51 5.79 0.62
N ALA A 316 -11.62 6.01 1.93
CA ALA A 316 -11.15 5.08 2.95
C ALA A 316 -11.70 3.65 2.81
N SER A 317 -12.92 3.49 2.30
CA SER A 317 -13.52 2.17 2.03
C SER A 317 -12.82 1.41 0.90
N THR A 318 -12.33 2.11 -0.13
CA THR A 318 -11.49 1.54 -1.19
C THR A 318 -10.12 1.18 -0.62
N LEU A 319 -9.49 2.09 0.14
CA LEU A 319 -8.20 1.85 0.79
C LEU A 319 -8.23 0.59 1.69
N GLN A 320 -9.33 0.38 2.43
CA GLN A 320 -9.52 -0.80 3.29
C GLN A 320 -9.42 -2.13 2.53
N ILE A 321 -9.93 -2.19 1.29
CA ILE A 321 -10.09 -3.43 0.50
C ILE A 321 -9.16 -3.50 -0.72
N LEU A 322 -8.23 -2.54 -0.85
CA LEU A 322 -7.28 -2.44 -1.96
C LEU A 322 -6.38 -3.68 -2.05
N GLY A 323 -6.20 -4.24 -3.24
CA GLY A 323 -5.54 -5.52 -3.49
C GLY A 323 -6.42 -6.76 -3.30
N ALA A 324 -7.65 -6.62 -2.81
CA ALA A 324 -8.63 -7.71 -2.71
C ALA A 324 -9.71 -7.67 -3.82
N GLU A 325 -9.49 -6.92 -4.92
CA GLU A 325 -10.48 -6.66 -5.97
C GLU A 325 -11.08 -7.95 -6.54
N LYS A 326 -10.25 -8.96 -6.79
CA LYS A 326 -10.69 -10.26 -7.35
C LYS A 326 -11.68 -10.98 -6.43
N ALA A 327 -11.52 -10.87 -5.11
CA ALA A 327 -12.45 -11.44 -4.13
C ALA A 327 -13.70 -10.56 -3.98
N LEU A 328 -13.52 -9.23 -3.97
CA LEU A 328 -14.59 -8.23 -3.88
C LEU A 328 -15.57 -8.34 -5.05
N PHE A 329 -15.09 -8.24 -6.30
CA PHE A 329 -15.93 -8.30 -7.49
C PHE A 329 -16.59 -9.67 -7.69
N ARG A 330 -15.93 -10.76 -7.25
CA ARG A 330 -16.57 -12.08 -7.21
C ARG A 330 -17.74 -12.09 -6.23
N ALA A 331 -17.53 -11.63 -4.99
CA ALA A 331 -18.54 -11.60 -3.95
C ALA A 331 -19.75 -10.72 -4.35
N LEU A 332 -19.50 -9.53 -4.90
CA LEU A 332 -20.55 -8.64 -5.41
C LEU A 332 -21.38 -9.29 -6.54
N LYS A 333 -20.72 -9.93 -7.51
CA LYS A 333 -21.40 -10.64 -8.61
C LYS A 333 -22.25 -11.82 -8.12
N THR A 334 -21.81 -12.54 -7.08
CA THR A 334 -22.55 -13.68 -6.52
C THR A 334 -23.43 -13.34 -5.32
N LYS A 335 -23.58 -12.05 -4.95
CA LYS A 335 -24.27 -11.58 -3.74
C LYS A 335 -23.82 -12.29 -2.45
N HIS A 336 -22.51 -12.53 -2.33
CA HIS A 336 -21.88 -13.12 -1.15
C HIS A 336 -21.20 -12.03 -0.31
N ASP A 337 -20.87 -12.33 0.95
CA ASP A 337 -20.07 -11.45 1.83
C ASP A 337 -18.77 -10.99 1.16
N THR A 338 -18.51 -9.69 1.25
CA THR A 338 -17.31 -9.04 0.71
C THR A 338 -16.08 -9.19 1.63
N PRO A 339 -14.85 -9.12 1.07
CA PRO A 339 -13.64 -9.13 1.89
C PRO A 339 -13.59 -7.91 2.81
N LYS A 340 -13.12 -8.11 4.05
CA LYS A 340 -13.08 -7.08 5.12
C LYS A 340 -11.77 -6.27 5.13
N TYR A 341 -10.78 -6.71 4.38
CA TYR A 341 -9.42 -6.16 4.32
C TYR A 341 -8.75 -6.62 3.02
N GLY A 342 -7.85 -5.78 2.49
CA GLY A 342 -6.90 -6.10 1.42
C GLY A 342 -5.45 -6.02 1.91
N LEU A 343 -4.58 -5.31 1.19
CA LEU A 343 -3.15 -5.12 1.51
C LEU A 343 -2.91 -4.63 2.95
N ILE A 344 -3.81 -3.78 3.45
CA ILE A 344 -3.81 -3.27 4.84
C ILE A 344 -3.84 -4.39 5.91
N TYR A 345 -4.23 -5.62 5.58
CA TYR A 345 -4.17 -6.76 6.51
C TYR A 345 -2.79 -6.99 7.13
N HIS A 346 -1.71 -6.65 6.42
CA HIS A 346 -0.33 -6.82 6.87
C HIS A 346 0.20 -5.65 7.74
N ALA A 347 -0.61 -4.62 8.00
CA ALA A 347 -0.23 -3.53 8.91
C ALA A 347 -0.20 -4.01 10.38
N SER A 348 0.81 -3.57 11.13
CA SER A 348 1.06 -4.00 12.53
C SER A 348 -0.17 -3.91 13.44
N LEU A 349 -0.89 -2.77 13.39
CA LEU A 349 -2.10 -2.51 14.19
C LEU A 349 -3.27 -3.49 13.92
N ILE A 350 -3.27 -4.20 12.79
CA ILE A 350 -4.27 -5.23 12.45
C ILE A 350 -3.72 -6.63 12.70
N GLY A 351 -2.40 -6.82 12.63
CA GLY A 351 -1.72 -8.01 13.12
C GLY A 351 -2.02 -8.29 14.59
N GLN A 352 -1.96 -7.25 15.43
CA GLN A 352 -2.19 -7.28 16.87
C GLN A 352 -3.65 -7.55 17.30
N ALA A 353 -4.65 -7.12 16.50
CA ALA A 353 -6.06 -7.29 16.84
C ALA A 353 -6.53 -8.74 16.64
N THR A 354 -7.54 -9.21 17.39
CA THR A 354 -8.01 -10.61 17.28
C THR A 354 -9.36 -10.75 16.58
N GLY A 355 -9.59 -11.88 15.90
CA GLY A 355 -10.88 -12.30 15.33
C GLY A 355 -11.74 -11.19 14.70
N LYS A 356 -12.88 -10.88 15.34
CA LYS A 356 -13.84 -9.86 14.87
C LYS A 356 -13.32 -8.42 14.99
N ASN A 357 -12.34 -8.16 15.86
CA ASN A 357 -11.76 -6.82 16.05
C ASN A 357 -10.82 -6.42 14.91
N LYS A 358 -10.13 -7.38 14.25
CA LYS A 358 -9.35 -7.10 13.02
C LYS A 358 -10.15 -6.32 11.98
N GLY A 359 -11.38 -6.73 11.70
CA GLY A 359 -12.27 -6.04 10.75
C GLY A 359 -12.79 -4.68 11.23
N LYS A 360 -12.83 -4.43 12.54
CA LYS A 360 -13.14 -3.10 13.10
C LYS A 360 -11.92 -2.18 12.96
N MET A 361 -10.74 -2.66 13.36
CA MET A 361 -9.48 -1.92 13.25
C MET A 361 -9.14 -1.59 11.80
N ALA A 362 -9.30 -2.53 10.86
CA ALA A 362 -9.09 -2.28 9.43
C ALA A 362 -9.89 -1.08 8.91
N ARG A 363 -11.14 -0.92 9.35
CA ARG A 363 -11.99 0.22 8.96
C ARG A 363 -11.52 1.53 9.57
N VAL A 364 -11.15 1.56 10.86
CA VAL A 364 -10.70 2.80 11.52
C VAL A 364 -9.29 3.19 11.06
N LEU A 365 -8.40 2.23 10.88
CA LEU A 365 -7.06 2.44 10.31
C LEU A 365 -7.16 2.98 8.88
N ALA A 366 -7.96 2.37 8.01
CA ALA A 366 -8.13 2.87 6.64
C ALA A 366 -8.73 4.30 6.60
N ALA A 367 -9.62 4.64 7.53
CA ALA A 367 -10.17 6.00 7.66
C ALA A 367 -9.10 7.03 8.08
N LYS A 368 -8.22 6.69 9.04
CA LYS A 368 -7.14 7.57 9.48
C LYS A 368 -5.98 7.61 8.47
N ALA A 369 -5.62 6.48 7.85
CA ALA A 369 -4.62 6.41 6.79
C ALA A 369 -5.05 7.21 5.55
N SER A 370 -6.33 7.16 5.17
CA SER A 370 -6.88 8.01 4.09
C SER A 370 -6.86 9.50 4.43
N LEU A 371 -6.86 9.89 5.72
CA LEU A 371 -6.72 11.28 6.13
C LEU A 371 -5.25 11.71 6.09
N GLY A 372 -4.34 10.94 6.71
CA GLY A 372 -2.90 11.20 6.69
C GLY A 372 -2.34 11.28 5.27
N LEU A 373 -2.70 10.31 4.42
CA LEU A 373 -2.35 10.30 3.00
C LEU A 373 -2.79 11.55 2.23
N ARG A 374 -3.93 12.16 2.58
CA ARG A 374 -4.40 13.38 1.91
C ARG A 374 -3.62 14.60 2.35
N VAL A 375 -3.13 14.62 3.59
CA VAL A 375 -2.19 15.64 4.05
C VAL A 375 -0.83 15.42 3.37
N ASP A 376 -0.28 14.20 3.41
CA ASP A 376 0.98 13.85 2.72
C ASP A 376 0.97 14.22 1.22
N ALA A 377 -0.16 14.09 0.54
CA ALA A 377 -0.28 14.29 -0.91
C ALA A 377 -0.77 15.67 -1.37
N LEU A 378 -1.22 16.55 -0.47
CA LEU A 378 -1.84 17.84 -0.83
C LEU A 378 -1.46 19.01 0.10
N ALA A 379 -0.77 18.76 1.22
CA ALA A 379 -0.30 19.83 2.09
C ALA A 379 0.99 20.42 1.50
N GLU A 380 0.94 21.72 1.21
CA GLU A 380 2.14 22.53 1.01
C GLU A 380 2.67 22.91 2.39
N TRP A 381 3.96 22.63 2.64
CA TRP A 381 4.65 22.95 3.89
C TRP A 381 5.70 24.00 3.60
N ASP A 382 5.86 24.98 4.50
CA ASP A 382 6.97 25.95 4.43
C ASP A 382 8.32 25.23 4.61
N ASP A 383 9.39 25.77 4.04
CA ASP A 383 10.74 25.16 4.07
C ASP A 383 11.30 24.95 5.50
N ASP A 384 10.79 25.71 6.49
CA ASP A 384 11.15 25.61 7.90
C ASP A 384 10.41 24.46 8.66
N ALA A 385 9.43 23.79 8.03
CA ALA A 385 8.62 22.75 8.68
C ALA A 385 9.42 21.46 8.94
N THR A 386 9.44 21.03 10.21
CA THR A 386 10.20 19.83 10.61
C THR A 386 9.51 18.54 10.14
N GLU A 387 10.28 17.46 10.05
CA GLU A 387 9.73 16.13 9.74
C GLU A 387 8.75 15.63 10.82
N GLU A 388 8.89 16.11 12.08
CA GLU A 388 7.94 15.82 13.16
C GLU A 388 6.60 16.52 12.94
N ASP A 389 6.61 17.78 12.51
CA ASP A 389 5.38 18.54 12.16
C ASP A 389 4.64 17.86 10.99
N LYS A 390 5.39 17.44 9.96
CA LYS A 390 4.85 16.69 8.82
C LYS A 390 4.24 15.36 9.26
N ALA A 391 4.81 14.66 10.25
CA ALA A 391 4.34 13.38 10.76
C ALA A 391 3.29 13.47 11.91
N ALA A 392 3.01 14.67 12.42
CA ALA A 392 2.23 14.87 13.66
C ALA A 392 0.82 14.26 13.60
N LEU A 393 0.14 14.40 12.46
CA LEU A 393 -1.21 13.84 12.27
C LEU A 393 -1.21 12.31 12.29
N GLY A 394 -0.20 11.69 11.68
CA GLY A 394 -0.02 10.24 11.62
C GLY A 394 0.31 9.65 12.98
N THR A 395 1.21 10.28 13.73
CA THR A 395 1.60 9.85 15.08
C THR A 395 0.45 10.01 16.09
N GLU A 396 -0.25 11.16 16.10
CA GLU A 396 -1.42 11.37 16.97
C GLU A 396 -2.56 10.40 16.62
N ALA A 397 -2.81 10.17 15.33
CA ALA A 397 -3.79 9.18 14.88
C ALA A 397 -3.38 7.75 15.25
N ARG A 398 -2.10 7.40 15.20
CA ARG A 398 -1.57 6.10 15.63
C ARG A 398 -1.79 5.87 17.13
N TYR A 399 -1.40 6.82 17.98
CA TYR A 399 -1.62 6.76 19.43
C TYR A 399 -3.11 6.56 19.77
N ASN A 400 -3.99 7.30 19.09
CA ASN A 400 -5.44 7.15 19.25
C ASN A 400 -5.96 5.77 18.79
N LEU A 401 -5.37 5.18 17.75
CA LEU A 401 -5.70 3.83 17.26
C LEU A 401 -5.22 2.74 18.23
N GLU A 402 -4.02 2.86 18.78
CA GLU A 402 -3.44 1.93 19.76
C GLU A 402 -4.26 1.93 21.06
N ARG A 403 -4.61 3.13 21.58
CA ARG A 403 -5.55 3.27 22.71
C ARG A 403 -6.91 2.62 22.43
N LYS A 404 -7.43 2.75 21.20
CA LYS A 404 -8.70 2.15 20.78
C LYS A 404 -8.62 0.63 20.59
N LEU A 405 -7.46 0.11 20.17
CA LEU A 405 -7.18 -1.32 20.09
C LEU A 405 -7.14 -1.94 21.49
N ALA A 406 -6.37 -1.35 22.41
CA ALA A 406 -6.31 -1.77 23.81
C ALA A 406 -7.71 -1.78 24.45
N ALA A 407 -8.52 -0.73 24.21
CA ALA A 407 -9.91 -0.66 24.68
C ALA A 407 -10.90 -1.61 23.94
N MET A 408 -10.48 -2.36 22.93
CA MET A 408 -11.30 -3.37 22.24
C MET A 408 -10.88 -4.81 22.54
N GLU A 409 -9.58 -5.08 22.69
CA GLU A 409 -9.07 -6.40 23.14
C GLU A 409 -9.23 -6.54 24.66
N GLY A 410 -8.96 -5.47 25.43
CA GLY A 410 -9.14 -5.43 26.89
C GLY A 410 -10.61 -5.34 27.35
N LYS A 411 -11.59 -5.59 26.48
CA LYS A 411 -12.99 -5.70 26.92
C LYS A 411 -13.17 -7.04 27.62
N PRO A 412 -13.61 -7.08 28.90
CA PRO A 412 -13.85 -8.34 29.56
C PRO A 412 -14.88 -9.14 28.76
N LEU A 413 -14.66 -10.45 28.68
CA LEU A 413 -15.67 -11.37 28.19
C LEU A 413 -16.92 -11.15 29.06
N LYS A 414 -18.06 -10.81 28.44
CA LYS A 414 -19.33 -10.72 29.18
C LYS A 414 -19.53 -12.07 29.88
N PRO A 415 -19.70 -12.13 31.22
CA PRO A 415 -20.02 -13.38 31.89
C PRO A 415 -21.36 -13.87 31.33
N ARG A 416 -21.32 -14.99 30.59
CA ARG A 416 -22.49 -15.59 29.91
C ARG A 416 -23.12 -16.72 30.71
N GLY A 417 -22.81 -16.79 32.00
CA GLY A 417 -23.39 -17.75 32.94
C GLY A 417 -23.22 -17.25 34.37
N VAL A 418 -24.12 -17.68 35.23
CA VAL A 418 -23.92 -17.62 36.68
C VAL A 418 -22.77 -18.56 37.03
N ALA A 419 -21.92 -18.18 37.99
CA ALA A 419 -20.89 -19.08 38.51
C ALA A 419 -21.57 -20.18 39.35
N ILE A 420 -21.93 -21.28 38.68
CA ILE A 420 -22.58 -22.44 39.30
C ILE A 420 -21.54 -23.18 40.13
N ALA A 421 -21.76 -23.26 41.45
CA ALA A 421 -21.01 -24.13 42.35
C ALA A 421 -21.27 -25.61 41.98
N PRO A 422 -20.40 -26.57 42.36
CA PRO A 422 -20.55 -27.99 41.99
C PRO A 422 -21.92 -28.62 42.35
N ASN A 423 -22.70 -28.02 43.25
CA ASN A 423 -24.06 -28.45 43.61
C ASN A 423 -25.17 -27.77 42.79
N GLY A 424 -24.88 -27.27 41.58
CA GLY A 424 -25.89 -26.70 40.66
C GLY A 424 -26.54 -25.39 41.11
N THR A 425 -26.15 -24.84 42.27
CA THR A 425 -26.87 -23.78 42.97
C THR A 425 -25.94 -22.62 43.34
N ALA A 426 -26.41 -21.39 43.14
CA ALA A 426 -25.72 -20.14 43.49
C ALA A 426 -26.25 -19.52 44.81
N GLN A 427 -26.90 -20.32 45.64
CA GLN A 427 -27.41 -19.94 46.96
C GLN A 427 -26.31 -20.18 48.03
N PRO A 428 -26.26 -19.39 49.11
CA PRO A 428 -25.43 -19.74 50.25
C PRO A 428 -25.84 -21.12 50.81
N GLN A 429 -24.88 -21.88 51.34
CA GLN A 429 -25.20 -23.13 52.03
C GLN A 429 -26.19 -22.88 53.17
N LYS A 430 -27.06 -23.86 53.44
CA LYS A 430 -27.99 -23.80 54.58
C LYS A 430 -27.18 -23.52 55.85
N PHE A 431 -27.70 -22.62 56.68
CA PHE A 431 -27.02 -22.22 57.91
C PHE A 431 -27.07 -23.35 58.93
N ASP A 432 -25.98 -24.13 59.00
CA ASP A 432 -25.78 -25.14 60.02
C ASP A 432 -25.02 -24.55 61.23
N LEU A 433 -25.59 -24.75 62.42
CA LEU A 433 -24.98 -24.35 63.68
C LEU A 433 -23.86 -25.33 64.05
N ASN A 434 -22.62 -25.01 63.67
CA ASN A 434 -21.44 -25.72 64.17
C ASN A 434 -21.39 -25.65 65.70
N GLU A 435 -21.30 -26.79 66.37
CA GLU A 435 -21.24 -26.89 67.83
C GLU A 435 -19.93 -26.31 68.39
N ALA A 436 -19.93 -25.01 68.66
CA ALA A 436 -18.85 -24.35 69.39
C ALA A 436 -18.93 -24.69 70.89
N ARG A 437 -17.91 -25.37 71.42
CA ARG A 437 -17.75 -25.60 72.86
C ARG A 437 -17.64 -24.26 73.57
N ARG A 438 -18.66 -23.89 74.34
CA ARG A 438 -18.62 -22.72 75.22
C ARG A 438 -18.01 -23.12 76.56
N TYR A 439 -17.15 -22.24 77.10
CA TYR A 439 -16.65 -22.37 78.46
C TYR A 439 -17.83 -22.27 79.45
N ASN A 440 -17.84 -23.12 80.48
CA ASN A 440 -18.91 -23.18 81.47
C ASN A 440 -18.55 -22.34 82.70
N PRO A 441 -19.23 -21.19 82.96
CA PRO A 441 -18.90 -20.33 84.10
C PRO A 441 -19.18 -20.97 85.46
N ASP A 442 -20.08 -21.97 85.51
CA ASP A 442 -20.47 -22.63 86.77
C ASP A 442 -19.35 -23.51 87.35
N ALA A 443 -18.24 -23.71 86.62
CA ALA A 443 -17.07 -24.45 87.09
C ALA A 443 -16.14 -23.64 88.02
N ASP A 444 -16.28 -22.31 88.04
CA ASP A 444 -15.41 -21.40 88.82
C ASP A 444 -15.98 -21.01 90.19
N ALA A 445 -17.15 -21.54 90.57
CA ALA A 445 -17.79 -21.26 91.86
C ALA A 445 -17.22 -22.13 93.01
N LEU A 446 -16.26 -21.60 93.75
CA LEU A 446 -15.76 -22.18 95.00
C LEU A 446 -16.76 -22.03 96.15
N THR A 447 -17.27 -23.16 96.66
CA THR A 447 -17.84 -23.38 98.00
C THR A 447 -18.78 -22.29 98.57
N GLY A 448 -20.09 -22.47 98.37
CA GLY A 448 -21.16 -21.80 99.13
C GLY A 448 -22.41 -22.68 99.13
N ASP A 449 -23.03 -22.86 100.30
CA ASP A 449 -24.08 -23.86 100.56
C ASP A 449 -25.48 -23.26 100.40
N GLU A 450 -26.33 -23.78 99.47
CA GLU A 450 -27.81 -23.85 99.59
C GLU A 450 -28.47 -24.61 98.40
N PRO A 451 -29.63 -25.31 98.57
CA PRO A 451 -30.19 -26.25 97.57
C PRO A 451 -31.55 -25.77 96.96
N PRO A 452 -32.40 -26.59 96.29
CA PRO A 452 -32.49 -26.57 94.81
C PRO A 452 -33.91 -26.38 94.20
N ALA A 453 -34.00 -26.01 92.91
CA ALA A 453 -35.19 -26.20 92.05
C ALA A 453 -34.76 -26.35 90.57
N SER A 454 -35.00 -27.43 89.80
CA SER A 454 -36.26 -28.10 89.39
C SER A 454 -37.10 -27.25 88.38
N VAL A 455 -37.71 -27.75 87.28
CA VAL A 455 -37.69 -29.06 86.58
C VAL A 455 -38.55 -29.01 85.28
N LYS A 456 -38.37 -29.93 84.30
CA LYS A 456 -39.30 -30.33 83.18
C LYS A 456 -39.59 -29.29 82.05
N LYS A 457 -39.48 -29.62 80.76
CA LYS A 457 -40.17 -30.59 79.84
C LYS A 457 -41.56 -30.15 79.30
N SER A 458 -41.63 -29.96 77.97
CA SER A 458 -42.75 -30.38 77.10
C SER A 458 -42.31 -30.28 75.62
N LYS A 459 -42.19 -31.34 74.81
CA LYS A 459 -43.19 -32.29 74.26
C LYS A 459 -43.79 -31.86 72.91
N LYS A 460 -43.61 -32.74 71.91
CA LYS A 460 -44.60 -33.25 70.93
C LYS A 460 -45.06 -32.32 69.78
N ASP A 461 -45.51 -32.79 68.61
CA ASP A 461 -45.67 -34.13 67.96
C ASP A 461 -45.25 -33.96 66.47
N LYS A 462 -44.57 -34.87 65.75
CA LYS A 462 -44.92 -36.21 65.23
C LYS A 462 -46.21 -36.33 64.38
N LYS A 463 -46.05 -36.35 63.04
CA LYS A 463 -46.51 -37.38 62.06
C LYS A 463 -46.09 -36.92 60.64
N LEU A 464 -45.45 -37.67 59.73
CA LEU A 464 -45.59 -39.06 59.24
C LEU A 464 -46.92 -39.34 58.53
N VAL A 465 -46.89 -39.25 57.19
CA VAL A 465 -47.46 -40.24 56.26
C VAL A 465 -46.40 -40.51 55.19
N GLU A 466 -46.31 -41.77 54.80
CA GLU A 466 -45.32 -42.41 53.95
C GLU A 466 -46.13 -43.37 53.06
N GLU A 467 -45.96 -43.29 51.74
CA GLU A 467 -46.36 -44.36 50.82
C GLU A 467 -45.17 -44.61 49.89
N VAL A 468 -44.81 -45.88 49.77
CA VAL A 468 -43.64 -46.43 49.08
C VAL A 468 -44.12 -47.59 48.23
N GLU A 469 -43.70 -47.64 46.96
CA GLU A 469 -43.69 -48.76 46.00
C GLU A 469 -43.09 -48.16 44.70
N ASP A 470 -42.13 -48.74 43.98
CA ASP A 470 -41.25 -49.88 44.22
C ASP A 470 -39.94 -49.73 43.39
N GLU A 471 -38.93 -50.56 43.66
CA GLU A 471 -37.60 -50.60 43.00
C GLU A 471 -37.69 -51.19 41.55
N GLU A 472 -36.74 -51.07 40.60
CA GLU A 472 -35.31 -51.44 40.64
C GLU A 472 -34.41 -50.69 39.61
N MET A 473 -33.22 -50.31 40.09
CA MET A 473 -31.86 -50.33 39.47
C MET A 473 -31.60 -50.23 37.94
N ALA A 474 -30.71 -49.27 37.60
CA ALA A 474 -29.52 -49.32 36.71
C ALA A 474 -29.58 -50.00 35.30
N ASP A 475 -28.89 -49.52 34.26
CA ASP A 475 -27.53 -48.94 34.28
C ASP A 475 -27.21 -47.96 33.12
N ALA A 476 -26.07 -47.29 33.24
CA ALA A 476 -25.55 -46.11 32.55
C ALA A 476 -25.57 -46.04 31.00
N ALA A 477 -25.86 -44.84 30.48
CA ALA A 477 -24.97 -44.09 29.57
C ALA A 477 -25.34 -42.59 29.50
N SER A 478 -24.34 -41.72 29.44
CA SER A 478 -24.41 -40.27 29.65
C SER A 478 -24.91 -39.40 28.49
N ASP A 479 -25.69 -38.39 28.88
CA ASP A 479 -25.77 -36.99 28.41
C ASP A 479 -26.34 -36.62 27.01
N ASP A 480 -27.27 -35.67 27.12
CA ASP A 480 -28.05 -34.99 26.08
C ASP A 480 -28.04 -33.47 26.37
N GLU A 481 -28.32 -32.66 25.35
CA GLU A 481 -28.75 -31.24 25.43
C GLU A 481 -27.90 -30.24 26.28
N GLY A 482 -28.15 -28.93 26.31
CA GLY A 482 -29.07 -28.09 25.51
C GLY A 482 -29.52 -26.84 26.30
N ASP A 483 -29.75 -25.72 25.58
CA ASP A 483 -30.43 -24.47 25.99
C ASP A 483 -29.89 -23.64 27.20
N SER A 484 -29.86 -22.30 27.17
CA SER A 484 -30.91 -21.24 27.08
C SER A 484 -31.62 -21.01 28.44
N SER A 485 -31.84 -19.79 28.93
CA SER A 485 -32.53 -18.62 28.33
C SER A 485 -32.35 -17.37 29.24
N ASP A 486 -32.84 -16.15 28.94
CA ASP A 486 -32.73 -15.33 27.71
C ASP A 486 -32.85 -13.83 28.10
N GLU A 487 -34.02 -13.18 27.87
CA GLU A 487 -34.51 -11.89 28.45
C GLU A 487 -33.71 -10.56 28.19
N ASP A 488 -34.31 -9.36 28.11
CA ASP A 488 -35.68 -8.94 27.74
C ASP A 488 -35.70 -7.44 27.31
N SER A 489 -36.89 -6.89 27.01
CA SER A 489 -37.27 -5.48 26.83
C SER A 489 -36.79 -4.76 25.56
N GLU A 490 -37.53 -4.96 24.46
CA GLU A 490 -38.44 -3.94 23.90
C GLU A 490 -39.19 -4.53 22.68
N GLU A 491 -40.49 -4.81 22.83
CA GLU A 491 -41.39 -5.23 21.74
C GLU A 491 -42.34 -4.10 21.33
N GLU A 492 -42.69 -4.04 20.04
CA GLU A 492 -44.13 -4.01 19.64
C GLU A 492 -44.36 -4.22 18.12
N SER A 493 -43.43 -3.83 17.24
CA SER A 493 -43.70 -3.76 15.78
C SER A 493 -43.55 -5.07 14.98
N SER A 494 -43.06 -6.17 15.58
CA SER A 494 -42.57 -7.35 14.84
C SER A 494 -43.51 -8.55 14.78
N LYS A 495 -44.43 -8.70 15.75
CA LYS A 495 -45.27 -9.91 15.93
C LYS A 495 -46.13 -10.29 14.71
N LYS A 496 -46.60 -9.31 13.93
CA LYS A 496 -47.45 -9.55 12.74
C LYS A 496 -46.69 -10.12 11.53
N LYS A 497 -45.36 -10.00 11.48
CA LYS A 497 -44.51 -10.39 10.32
C LYS A 497 -43.80 -11.74 10.48
N LYS A 498 -43.76 -12.29 11.70
CA LYS A 498 -43.12 -13.59 12.01
C LYS A 498 -44.05 -14.77 11.70
N LYS A 499 -45.35 -14.64 12.04
CA LYS A 499 -46.36 -15.70 11.88
C LYS A 499 -46.68 -16.05 10.41
N SER A 500 -46.49 -15.13 9.47
CA SER A 500 -46.73 -15.41 8.04
C SER A 500 -45.64 -16.30 7.42
N LYS A 501 -44.37 -16.10 7.78
CA LYS A 501 -43.22 -16.78 7.14
C LYS A 501 -43.14 -18.27 7.43
N ASP A 502 -43.45 -18.72 8.64
CA ASP A 502 -43.47 -20.16 8.92
C ASP A 502 -44.65 -20.85 8.19
N SER A 503 -45.80 -20.18 8.01
CA SER A 503 -46.93 -20.72 7.22
C SER A 503 -46.64 -20.90 5.72
N GLU A 504 -45.72 -20.10 5.17
CA GLU A 504 -45.26 -20.23 3.77
C GLU A 504 -44.24 -21.36 3.62
N LEU A 505 -43.35 -21.52 4.61
CA LEU A 505 -42.38 -22.61 4.69
C LEU A 505 -43.03 -23.99 4.86
N GLU A 506 -44.13 -24.09 5.61
CA GLU A 506 -44.94 -25.31 5.72
C GLU A 506 -45.54 -25.72 4.37
N LYS A 507 -46.20 -24.78 3.67
CA LYS A 507 -46.80 -25.03 2.35
C LYS A 507 -45.76 -25.44 1.30
N LEU A 508 -44.58 -24.81 1.29
CA LEU A 508 -43.49 -25.18 0.38
C LEU A 508 -42.85 -26.53 0.73
N ALA A 509 -42.83 -26.90 2.01
CA ALA A 509 -42.36 -28.22 2.46
C ALA A 509 -43.35 -29.33 2.06
N GLU A 510 -44.64 -29.08 2.21
CA GLU A 510 -45.75 -29.96 1.82
C GLU A 510 -45.80 -30.17 0.30
N GLN A 511 -45.68 -29.10 -0.49
CA GLN A 511 -45.58 -29.18 -1.97
C GLN A 511 -44.36 -29.98 -2.44
N ALA A 512 -43.28 -30.02 -1.66
CA ALA A 512 -42.10 -30.86 -1.94
C ALA A 512 -42.20 -32.28 -1.36
N GLY A 513 -43.30 -32.65 -0.70
CA GLY A 513 -43.49 -33.95 -0.04
C GLY A 513 -42.53 -34.22 1.13
N LEU A 514 -42.13 -33.17 1.87
CA LEU A 514 -41.09 -33.25 2.91
C LEU A 514 -41.53 -32.57 4.21
N ASN A 515 -41.22 -33.17 5.35
CA ASN A 515 -41.35 -32.52 6.65
C ASN A 515 -40.47 -31.25 6.72
N VAL A 516 -40.98 -30.16 7.30
CA VAL A 516 -40.36 -28.83 7.42
C VAL A 516 -38.89 -28.86 7.85
N LYS A 517 -38.52 -29.64 8.89
CA LYS A 517 -37.11 -29.77 9.33
C LYS A 517 -36.22 -30.38 8.25
N ARG A 518 -36.74 -31.34 7.48
CA ARG A 518 -36.04 -32.02 6.36
C ARG A 518 -35.98 -31.14 5.10
N TYR A 519 -36.99 -30.31 4.87
CA TYR A 519 -37.01 -29.29 3.81
C TYR A 519 -35.96 -28.20 4.07
N LYS A 520 -35.98 -27.56 5.25
CA LYS A 520 -34.99 -26.53 5.65
C LYS A 520 -33.55 -27.06 5.47
N ARG A 521 -33.25 -28.27 5.97
CA ARG A 521 -31.91 -28.91 5.83
C ARG A 521 -31.53 -29.27 4.38
N LYS A 522 -32.48 -29.54 3.49
CA LYS A 522 -32.21 -29.78 2.05
C LYS A 522 -32.05 -28.46 1.27
N LEU A 523 -32.78 -27.42 1.66
CA LEU A 523 -32.68 -26.07 1.10
C LEU A 523 -31.29 -25.47 1.40
N GLU A 524 -30.83 -25.55 2.64
CA GLU A 524 -29.47 -25.16 3.08
C GLU A 524 -28.36 -25.90 2.32
N ARG A 525 -28.63 -27.13 1.87
CA ARG A 525 -27.70 -27.95 1.08
C ARG A 525 -27.78 -27.71 -0.43
N GLY A 526 -28.72 -26.87 -0.89
CA GLY A 526 -28.97 -26.62 -2.32
C GLY A 526 -29.52 -27.84 -3.07
N GLU A 527 -30.22 -28.74 -2.36
CA GLU A 527 -30.79 -29.99 -2.90
C GLU A 527 -32.26 -29.84 -3.35
N ILE A 528 -32.76 -28.61 -3.42
CA ILE A 528 -34.13 -28.26 -3.84
C ILE A 528 -34.06 -27.37 -5.08
N GLN A 529 -34.81 -27.72 -6.11
CA GLN A 529 -34.96 -26.93 -7.34
C GLN A 529 -36.42 -26.50 -7.48
N PHE A 530 -36.63 -25.28 -7.97
CA PHE A 530 -37.95 -24.75 -8.28
C PHE A 530 -38.20 -24.89 -9.78
N ASP A 531 -39.38 -25.34 -10.17
CA ASP A 531 -39.80 -25.33 -11.57
C ASP A 531 -40.24 -23.92 -12.03
N ALA A 532 -40.62 -23.79 -13.30
CA ALA A 532 -41.04 -22.51 -13.89
C ALA A 532 -42.36 -21.95 -13.28
N GLU A 533 -43.10 -22.78 -12.54
CA GLU A 533 -44.33 -22.40 -11.83
C GLU A 533 -44.08 -22.10 -10.34
N GLY A 534 -42.83 -22.25 -9.87
CA GLY A 534 -42.42 -21.95 -8.50
C GLY A 534 -42.62 -23.10 -7.50
N LYS A 535 -42.96 -24.33 -7.93
CA LYS A 535 -43.09 -25.47 -7.00
C LYS A 535 -41.71 -26.07 -6.68
N PRO A 536 -41.40 -26.34 -5.41
CA PRO A 536 -40.13 -26.94 -5.00
C PRO A 536 -40.14 -28.47 -5.16
N SER A 537 -39.11 -29.01 -5.82
CA SER A 537 -38.84 -30.45 -5.92
C SER A 537 -37.44 -30.78 -5.38
N SER A 538 -37.26 -31.98 -4.80
CA SER A 538 -35.97 -32.37 -4.20
C SER A 538 -35.17 -33.29 -5.13
N VAL A 539 -33.94 -32.90 -5.46
CA VAL A 539 -33.10 -33.56 -6.48
C VAL A 539 -31.90 -34.25 -5.82
N SER A 540 -31.51 -35.44 -6.31
CA SER A 540 -30.44 -36.21 -5.68
C SER A 540 -29.04 -35.64 -6.00
N LYS A 541 -28.08 -35.84 -5.08
CA LYS A 541 -26.67 -35.45 -5.30
C LYS A 541 -26.02 -36.11 -6.54
N LYS A 542 -26.53 -37.25 -7.00
CA LYS A 542 -26.03 -37.91 -8.23
C LYS A 542 -26.44 -37.12 -9.47
N ASP A 543 -27.66 -36.61 -9.50
CA ASP A 543 -28.22 -35.89 -10.65
C ASP A 543 -27.61 -34.49 -10.78
N ILE A 544 -27.38 -33.81 -9.66
CA ILE A 544 -26.64 -32.53 -9.63
C ILE A 544 -25.20 -32.71 -10.15
N LYS A 545 -24.53 -33.83 -9.83
CA LYS A 545 -23.21 -34.16 -10.41
C LYS A 545 -23.28 -34.47 -11.91
N LYS A 546 -24.34 -35.13 -12.38
CA LYS A 546 -24.57 -35.45 -13.80
C LYS A 546 -24.79 -34.17 -14.62
N ALA A 547 -25.72 -33.31 -14.19
CA ALA A 547 -25.98 -32.01 -14.82
C ALA A 547 -24.73 -31.11 -14.90
N LYS A 548 -23.92 -31.04 -13.83
CA LYS A 548 -22.63 -30.31 -13.86
C LYS A 548 -21.60 -30.92 -14.83
N LYS A 549 -21.61 -32.25 -15.03
CA LYS A 549 -20.73 -32.93 -16.00
C LYS A 549 -21.14 -32.66 -17.44
N ASP A 550 -22.44 -32.60 -17.70
CA ASP A 550 -22.99 -32.37 -19.05
C ASP A 550 -22.89 -30.88 -19.45
N ALA A 551 -23.14 -29.94 -18.54
CA ALA A 551 -22.86 -28.51 -18.77
C ALA A 551 -21.36 -28.23 -19.07
N LYS A 552 -20.45 -28.97 -18.42
CA LYS A 552 -19.00 -28.89 -18.67
C LYS A 552 -18.57 -29.54 -20.00
N LYS A 553 -19.39 -30.42 -20.57
CA LYS A 553 -19.22 -30.90 -21.95
C LYS A 553 -19.72 -29.88 -22.98
N ALA A 554 -20.86 -29.24 -22.73
CA ALA A 554 -21.43 -28.24 -23.63
C ALA A 554 -20.49 -27.04 -23.84
N SER A 555 -19.96 -26.46 -22.75
CA SER A 555 -19.02 -25.32 -22.81
C SER A 555 -17.73 -25.62 -23.60
N LYS A 556 -17.17 -26.84 -23.48
CA LYS A 556 -16.02 -27.28 -24.30
C LYS A 556 -16.34 -27.47 -25.79
N GLY A 557 -17.63 -27.60 -26.16
CA GLY A 557 -18.07 -27.67 -27.54
C GLY A 557 -18.05 -26.31 -28.25
N GLU A 558 -18.53 -25.26 -27.58
CA GLU A 558 -18.55 -23.90 -28.14
C GLU A 558 -17.15 -23.28 -28.28
N GLU A 559 -16.27 -23.50 -27.29
CA GLU A 559 -14.90 -22.98 -27.30
C GLU A 559 -14.09 -23.52 -28.51
N LYS A 560 -14.36 -24.76 -28.94
CA LYS A 560 -13.79 -25.36 -30.15
C LYS A 560 -14.40 -24.86 -31.46
N LYS A 561 -15.57 -24.21 -31.41
CA LYS A 561 -16.27 -23.65 -32.60
C LYS A 561 -15.87 -22.20 -32.85
N ARG A 562 -15.65 -21.40 -31.79
CA ARG A 562 -15.18 -20.01 -31.90
C ARG A 562 -13.72 -19.88 -32.34
N LYS A 563 -12.87 -20.85 -32.02
CA LYS A 563 -11.43 -20.83 -32.39
C LYS A 563 -11.14 -21.22 -33.86
N ARG A 564 -12.14 -21.14 -34.75
CA ARG A 564 -12.06 -21.65 -36.13
C ARG A 564 -12.71 -20.73 -37.17
N SER A 565 -12.96 -19.48 -36.81
CA SER A 565 -13.72 -18.50 -37.61
C SER A 565 -13.18 -17.07 -37.51
N ASP A 566 -11.90 -16.89 -37.14
CA ASP A 566 -11.30 -15.58 -36.84
C ASP A 566 -9.85 -15.49 -37.35
N ASP A 567 -9.55 -16.23 -38.42
CA ASP A 567 -8.23 -16.20 -39.08
C ASP A 567 -8.44 -16.61 -40.55
N GLY A 568 -8.29 -15.66 -41.49
CA GLY A 568 -8.60 -15.89 -42.90
C GLY A 568 -8.71 -14.63 -43.77
N GLU A 569 -7.56 -14.06 -44.14
CA GLU A 569 -7.24 -13.33 -45.39
C GLU A 569 -5.75 -12.92 -45.28
N GLU A 570 -4.86 -13.04 -46.28
CA GLU A 570 -4.93 -13.64 -47.62
C GLU A 570 -3.48 -13.96 -48.11
N VAL A 571 -3.33 -14.41 -49.38
CA VAL A 571 -2.10 -14.64 -50.19
C VAL A 571 -1.81 -16.09 -50.61
N ASP A 572 -2.46 -16.45 -51.72
CA ASP A 572 -1.96 -17.15 -52.92
C ASP A 572 -0.63 -17.93 -52.89
N THR A 573 -0.66 -19.24 -53.20
CA THR A 573 -0.09 -19.82 -54.45
C THR A 573 -0.26 -21.35 -54.54
N SER A 574 -0.12 -21.86 -55.75
CA SER A 574 -0.52 -23.22 -56.18
C SER A 574 0.52 -24.33 -55.93
N ASP A 575 0.02 -25.57 -55.77
CA ASP A 575 0.23 -26.72 -56.70
C ASP A 575 0.52 -28.11 -56.07
N LYS A 576 0.12 -29.17 -56.81
CA LYS A 576 0.57 -30.59 -56.81
C LYS A 576 0.29 -31.57 -55.64
N LYS A 577 -0.66 -32.46 -55.97
CA LYS A 577 -0.55 -33.95 -56.09
C LYS A 577 -0.74 -34.89 -54.88
N LYS A 578 -1.83 -35.68 -55.04
CA LYS A 578 -2.06 -37.05 -54.54
C LYS A 578 -0.83 -37.98 -54.60
N LYS A 579 -0.69 -38.87 -53.60
CA LYS A 579 -0.48 -40.32 -53.86
C LYS A 579 -0.88 -41.22 -52.68
N LYS A 580 -1.70 -42.24 -52.96
CA LYS A 580 -1.88 -43.43 -52.10
C LYS A 580 -0.63 -44.33 -52.21
N LYS A 581 -0.27 -45.05 -51.14
CA LYS A 581 -0.05 -46.50 -51.24
C LYS A 581 -0.07 -47.22 -49.89
N SER A 582 -0.62 -48.42 -49.92
CA SER A 582 -0.72 -49.41 -48.84
C SER A 582 0.26 -50.57 -49.08
N LYS A 583 0.78 -51.17 -48.00
CA LYS A 583 1.23 -52.57 -47.85
C LYS A 583 1.45 -52.80 -46.34
N SER A 584 0.70 -53.68 -45.67
CA SER A 584 1.00 -55.12 -45.42
C SER A 584 2.34 -55.30 -44.67
N LYS A 585 2.35 -55.83 -43.44
CA LYS A 585 2.59 -57.27 -43.13
C LYS A 585 3.81 -57.85 -43.86
N SER A 586 4.73 -58.58 -43.22
CA SER A 586 4.98 -58.93 -41.81
C SER A 586 6.34 -59.65 -41.74
N ASP A 587 6.88 -59.88 -40.54
CA ASP A 587 7.69 -61.04 -40.10
C ASP A 587 8.93 -60.63 -39.26
N GLU A 588 9.29 -61.56 -38.35
CA GLU A 588 10.21 -61.47 -37.18
C GLU A 588 9.80 -60.51 -36.04
#